data_AF-A0A7H0VA03-F1
#
_entry.id   AF-A0A7H0VA03-F1
#
_cell.length_a   1.000
_cell.length_b   1.000
_cell.length_c   1.000
_cell.angle_alpha   90.00
_cell.angle_beta   90.00
_cell.angle_gamma   90.00
#
_symmetry.space_group_name_H-M   'P 1'
#
loop_
_entity.id
_entity.type
_entity.pdbx_description
1 polymer ?
#
loop_
_entity_poly.entity_id
_entity_poly.type
_entity_poly.pdbx_seq_one_letter_code
_entity_poly.pdbx_strand_id
1 'polypeptide(L)'
;MKSLSYLVLLCCILCGKTLSAQDQYRLEIDTLNYQSRSGGTLLFPASNWDPFQTAQINLGFNFPFMDTVISSVKLEASGRLVFDARHHYWLDLNTIAWLRAAPGLSSSPVRLIRESFSNGSQKVILQFENARFDHNPSKAINFQIWFNEHDASLSFHMGPHDSIDVQNLSMGPFLAYSKLESLNPLKFEQYHCWYGSLGQLKDTLVENRSFNAFPNYHLNGLWEENTLISLIPNNGIGQAEIRKTDYQFIPTRDRILLPEGQFQYRICQLNGLCLEEGRIQESLDLESLKPGLYLIQFAADQQVQTLKIQIL
;
A
#
# COMPACT_ATOMS: atom_id res chain seq x y z
N MET A 1 1.44 49.02 -19.46
CA MET A 1 0.71 47.73 -19.45
C MET A 1 1.65 46.54 -19.20
N LYS A 2 2.42 46.52 -18.10
CA LYS A 2 3.28 45.38 -17.70
C LYS A 2 2.98 44.84 -16.30
N SER A 3 2.07 45.48 -15.56
CA SER A 3 1.72 45.12 -14.18
C SER A 3 0.61 44.06 -14.07
N LEU A 4 -0.16 43.83 -15.14
CA LEU A 4 -1.29 42.90 -15.10
C LEU A 4 -0.86 41.42 -15.19
N SER A 5 0.28 41.13 -15.83
CA SER A 5 0.79 39.76 -16.02
C SER A 5 1.38 39.12 -14.75
N TYR A 6 1.93 39.92 -13.83
CA TYR A 6 2.49 39.40 -12.58
C TYR A 6 1.41 39.03 -11.56
N LEU A 7 0.24 39.67 -11.60
CA LEU A 7 -0.86 39.41 -10.69
C LEU A 7 -1.54 38.05 -10.98
N VAL A 8 -1.66 37.68 -12.26
CA VAL A 8 -2.22 36.38 -12.67
C VAL A 8 -1.27 35.24 -12.29
N LEU A 9 0.04 35.43 -12.46
CA LEU A 9 1.04 34.42 -12.08
C LEU A 9 1.08 34.19 -10.55
N LEU A 10 0.92 35.26 -9.75
CA LEU A 10 0.88 35.16 -8.30
C LEU A 10 -0.40 34.45 -7.80
N CYS A 11 -1.56 34.71 -8.42
CA CYS A 11 -2.81 33.99 -8.11
C CYS A 11 -2.73 32.50 -8.46
N CYS A 12 -2.10 32.12 -9.59
CA CYS A 12 -1.92 30.71 -9.94
C CYS A 12 -0.98 29.98 -8.95
N ILE A 13 0.03 30.65 -8.39
CA ILE A 13 0.94 30.06 -7.39
C ILE A 13 0.26 29.96 -6.01
N LEU A 14 -0.64 30.88 -5.67
CA LEU A 14 -1.36 30.87 -4.39
C LEU A 14 -2.58 29.94 -4.37
N CYS A 15 -3.24 29.70 -5.51
CA CYS A 15 -4.30 28.70 -5.63
C CYS A 15 -3.78 27.24 -5.67
N GLY A 16 -2.47 27.02 -5.86
CA GLY A 16 -1.86 25.68 -5.89
C GLY A 16 -1.55 25.08 -4.51
N LYS A 17 -1.78 25.80 -3.40
CA LYS A 17 -1.37 25.37 -2.05
C LYS A 17 -2.49 24.94 -1.11
N THR A 18 -3.72 24.78 -1.60
CA THR A 18 -4.82 24.19 -0.82
C THR A 18 -5.32 22.88 -1.42
N LEU A 19 -4.41 22.07 -1.97
CA LEU A 19 -4.62 20.63 -1.89
C LEU A 19 -4.41 20.28 -0.42
N SER A 20 -5.51 20.29 0.35
CA SER A 20 -5.58 19.53 1.60
C SER A 20 -4.92 18.19 1.31
N ALA A 21 -4.00 17.73 2.17
CA ALA A 21 -3.59 16.34 2.16
C ALA A 21 -4.88 15.52 2.23
N GLN A 22 -5.38 15.08 1.08
CA GLN A 22 -6.58 14.27 1.02
C GLN A 22 -6.17 12.94 1.62
N ASP A 23 -7.01 12.40 2.50
CA ASP A 23 -6.82 11.06 3.04
C ASP A 23 -6.45 10.14 1.89
N GLN A 24 -5.32 9.45 1.97
CA GLN A 24 -4.85 8.63 0.85
C GLN A 24 -5.74 7.41 0.65
N TYR A 25 -6.43 7.00 1.72
CA TYR A 25 -7.31 5.86 1.79
C TYR A 25 -8.63 6.26 2.44
N ARG A 26 -9.74 5.72 1.93
CA ARG A 26 -10.99 5.62 2.70
C ARG A 26 -11.08 4.28 3.39
N LEU A 27 -11.70 4.30 4.56
CA LEU A 27 -12.03 3.11 5.33
C LEU A 27 -13.45 2.65 4.95
N GLU A 28 -13.59 1.45 4.43
CA GLU A 28 -14.87 0.76 4.26
C GLU A 28 -14.95 -0.40 5.26
N ILE A 29 -16.12 -0.58 5.86
CA ILE A 29 -16.40 -1.65 6.84
C ILE A 29 -17.63 -2.40 6.35
N ASP A 30 -17.45 -3.69 6.10
CA ASP A 30 -18.48 -4.59 5.61
C ASP A 30 -18.60 -5.83 6.49
N THR A 31 -19.68 -6.58 6.31
CA THR A 31 -19.83 -7.93 6.84
C THR A 31 -19.63 -8.93 5.72
N LEU A 32 -18.63 -9.80 5.85
CA LEU A 32 -18.35 -10.89 4.94
C LEU A 32 -18.08 -12.17 5.73
N ASN A 33 -18.75 -13.28 5.39
CA ASN A 33 -18.52 -14.54 6.08
C ASN A 33 -17.04 -14.97 5.99
N TYR A 34 -16.40 -15.15 7.14
CA TYR A 34 -15.04 -15.62 7.23
C TYR A 34 -14.95 -17.06 6.74
N GLN A 35 -13.97 -17.31 5.87
CA GLN A 35 -13.68 -18.63 5.38
C GLN A 35 -12.19 -18.89 5.50
N SER A 36 -11.81 -19.81 6.39
CA SER A 36 -10.44 -20.31 6.41
C SER A 36 -10.12 -20.96 5.07
N ARG A 37 -8.94 -20.63 4.55
CA ARG A 37 -8.39 -21.19 3.32
C ARG A 37 -7.47 -22.34 3.69
N SER A 38 -7.70 -23.49 3.07
CA SER A 38 -6.77 -24.60 3.12
C SER A 38 -5.62 -24.39 2.12
N GLY A 39 -4.45 -24.95 2.42
CA GLY A 39 -3.26 -24.84 1.55
C GLY A 39 -2.36 -23.65 1.88
N GLY A 40 -1.62 -23.17 0.88
CA GLY A 40 -0.67 -22.05 1.03
C GLY A 40 0.71 -22.42 1.57
N THR A 41 1.63 -21.47 1.47
CA THR A 41 3.01 -21.58 1.98
C THR A 41 3.05 -21.18 3.44
N LEU A 42 3.63 -22.03 4.29
CA LEU A 42 3.83 -21.73 5.70
C LEU A 42 4.93 -20.67 5.86
N LEU A 43 4.61 -19.54 6.47
CA LEU A 43 5.57 -18.44 6.72
C LEU A 43 6.31 -18.63 8.05
N PHE A 44 5.58 -18.98 9.11
CA PHE A 44 6.14 -19.26 10.43
C PHE A 44 5.77 -20.69 10.85
N PRO A 45 6.73 -21.63 10.92
CA PRO A 45 6.44 -22.97 11.40
C PRO A 45 5.97 -22.93 12.86
N ALA A 46 4.91 -23.69 13.16
CA ALA A 46 4.18 -23.63 14.43
C ALA A 46 5.03 -23.98 15.67
N SER A 47 6.20 -24.61 15.50
CA SER A 47 7.13 -24.92 16.59
C SER A 47 7.86 -23.70 17.15
N ASN A 48 7.93 -22.57 16.41
CA ASN A 48 8.80 -21.45 16.75
C ASN A 48 8.16 -20.07 16.54
N TRP A 49 6.83 -19.92 16.55
CA TRP A 49 6.25 -18.59 16.33
C TRP A 49 6.50 -17.65 17.51
N ASP A 50 7.47 -16.75 17.30
CA ASP A 50 7.97 -15.77 18.26
C ASP A 50 7.64 -14.34 17.81
N PRO A 51 7.31 -13.41 18.73
CA PRO A 51 6.92 -12.03 18.38
C PRO A 51 7.92 -11.25 17.55
N PHE A 52 9.20 -11.63 17.56
CA PHE A 52 10.27 -10.94 16.83
C PHE A 52 10.55 -11.57 15.45
N GLN A 53 9.83 -12.64 15.09
CA GLN A 53 9.98 -13.22 13.76
C GLN A 53 9.38 -12.36 12.67
N THR A 54 10.06 -12.37 11.54
CA THR A 54 9.62 -11.69 10.33
C THR A 54 9.69 -12.61 9.13
N ALA A 55 8.76 -12.45 8.18
CA ALA A 55 8.79 -13.14 6.90
C ALA A 55 8.72 -12.12 5.76
N GLN A 56 9.59 -12.27 4.76
CA GLN A 56 9.48 -11.51 3.52
C GLN A 56 8.44 -12.20 2.61
N ILE A 57 7.46 -11.43 2.16
CA ILE A 57 6.40 -11.88 1.28
C ILE A 57 6.54 -11.12 -0.04
N ASN A 58 6.84 -11.83 -1.12
CA ASN A 58 6.73 -11.25 -2.46
C ASN A 58 5.23 -11.15 -2.80
N LEU A 59 4.75 -10.02 -3.31
CA LEU A 59 3.33 -9.88 -3.66
C LEU A 59 3.01 -10.55 -5.00
N GLY A 60 3.98 -10.64 -5.91
CA GLY A 60 3.78 -11.21 -7.25
C GLY A 60 3.16 -10.24 -8.25
N PHE A 61 2.82 -9.04 -7.79
CA PHE A 61 2.36 -7.89 -8.56
C PHE A 61 2.88 -6.59 -7.92
N ASN A 62 2.77 -5.49 -8.65
CA ASN A 62 3.08 -4.16 -8.14
C ASN A 62 1.86 -3.61 -7.40
N PHE A 63 2.03 -3.28 -6.12
CA PHE A 63 0.97 -2.76 -5.27
C PHE A 63 1.28 -1.30 -4.91
N PRO A 64 0.43 -0.32 -5.26
CA PRO A 64 0.62 1.05 -4.84
C PRO A 64 0.29 1.19 -3.35
N PHE A 65 1.21 1.75 -2.59
CA PHE A 65 1.01 2.07 -1.18
C PHE A 65 1.52 3.48 -0.89
N MET A 66 0.62 4.38 -0.46
CA MET A 66 0.92 5.80 -0.29
C MET A 66 1.54 6.41 -1.57
N ASP A 67 2.75 6.98 -1.48
CA ASP A 67 3.52 7.56 -2.57
C ASP A 67 4.59 6.61 -3.14
N THR A 68 4.48 5.30 -2.87
CA THR A 68 5.39 4.28 -3.37
C THR A 68 4.67 3.12 -4.06
N VAL A 69 5.42 2.32 -4.81
CA VAL A 69 4.97 1.06 -5.40
C VAL A 69 5.83 -0.05 -4.83
N ILE A 70 5.19 -1.06 -4.26
CA ILE A 70 5.86 -2.19 -3.62
C ILE A 70 5.57 -3.49 -4.34
N SER A 71 6.56 -4.37 -4.37
CA SER A 71 6.45 -5.72 -4.93
C SER A 71 6.64 -6.79 -3.85
N SER A 72 6.97 -6.39 -2.63
CA SER A 72 7.13 -7.26 -1.48
C SER A 72 6.86 -6.51 -0.18
N VAL A 73 6.53 -7.25 0.87
CA VAL A 73 6.25 -6.74 2.21
C VAL A 73 6.92 -7.64 3.23
N LYS A 74 7.47 -7.06 4.28
CA LYS A 74 7.93 -7.79 5.45
C LYS A 74 6.79 -7.86 6.46
N LEU A 75 6.35 -9.06 6.79
CA LEU A 75 5.38 -9.31 7.84
C LEU A 75 6.10 -9.58 9.16
N GLU A 76 5.73 -8.85 10.20
CA GLU A 76 6.12 -9.14 11.58
C GLU A 76 5.07 -10.07 12.23
N ALA A 77 5.49 -10.93 13.16
CA ALA A 77 4.62 -11.86 13.86
C ALA A 77 3.43 -11.18 14.59
N SER A 78 3.57 -9.89 14.95
CA SER A 78 2.54 -9.04 15.55
C SER A 78 1.37 -8.69 14.61
N GLY A 79 1.49 -9.00 13.31
CA GLY A 79 0.54 -8.59 12.27
C GLY A 79 0.92 -7.31 11.53
N ARG A 80 1.99 -6.62 11.96
CA ARG A 80 2.49 -5.42 11.28
C ARG A 80 3.09 -5.76 9.92
N LEU A 81 2.77 -4.92 8.94
CA LEU A 81 3.34 -4.97 7.60
C LEU A 81 4.30 -3.81 7.40
N VAL A 82 5.54 -4.10 6.99
CA VAL A 82 6.57 -3.12 6.71
C VAL A 82 6.95 -3.21 5.22
N PHE A 83 6.86 -2.09 4.52
CA PHE A 83 6.93 -2.07 3.05
C PHE A 83 8.29 -1.69 2.49
N ASP A 84 9.24 -1.30 3.35
CA ASP A 84 10.62 -1.02 2.96
C ASP A 84 11.63 -1.45 4.04
N ALA A 85 12.89 -1.60 3.64
CA ALA A 85 13.95 -2.07 4.53
C ALA A 85 14.29 -1.09 5.67
N ARG A 86 14.02 0.22 5.48
CA ARG A 86 14.28 1.28 6.46
C ARG A 86 13.11 1.53 7.41
N HIS A 87 11.99 0.82 7.24
CA HIS A 87 10.74 0.99 8.00
C HIS A 87 10.19 2.41 7.91
N HIS A 88 10.31 3.03 6.73
CA HIS A 88 9.66 4.29 6.45
C HIS A 88 8.15 4.10 6.23
N TYR A 89 7.72 2.97 5.70
CA TYR A 89 6.33 2.68 5.39
C TYR A 89 5.87 1.45 6.16
N TRP A 90 4.84 1.61 6.98
CA TRP A 90 4.19 0.47 7.62
C TRP A 90 2.68 0.62 7.70
N LEU A 91 2.04 -0.52 7.90
CA LEU A 91 0.62 -0.68 8.08
C LEU A 91 0.34 -1.62 9.25
N ASP A 92 -0.55 -1.16 10.12
CA ASP A 92 -1.13 -1.91 11.21
C ASP A 92 -2.63 -2.06 10.91
N LEU A 93 -3.09 -3.27 10.55
CA LEU A 93 -4.50 -3.53 10.20
C LEU A 93 -5.30 -4.21 11.31
N ASN A 94 -4.59 -4.77 12.29
CA ASN A 94 -5.08 -5.20 13.60
C ASN A 94 -3.86 -5.65 14.42
N THR A 95 -2.81 -4.83 14.43
CA THR A 95 -1.54 -5.22 15.04
C THR A 95 -1.74 -5.31 16.54
N ILE A 96 -1.38 -6.46 17.11
CA ILE A 96 -1.48 -6.71 18.55
C ILE A 96 -0.10 -7.15 19.02
N ALA A 97 0.40 -6.50 20.06
CA ALA A 97 1.65 -6.93 20.66
C ALA A 97 1.50 -8.32 21.29
N TRP A 98 2.59 -9.07 21.28
CA TRP A 98 2.72 -10.37 21.96
C TRP A 98 1.81 -11.48 21.40
N LEU A 99 1.45 -11.42 20.12
CA LEU A 99 1.00 -12.60 19.40
C LEU A 99 2.16 -13.61 19.32
N ARG A 100 1.94 -14.82 19.82
CA ARG A 100 2.93 -15.91 19.81
C ARG A 100 2.27 -17.28 19.82
N ALA A 101 3.07 -18.32 19.55
CA ALA A 101 2.66 -19.66 19.90
C ALA A 101 2.63 -19.84 21.43
N ALA A 102 1.55 -20.43 21.92
CA ALA A 102 1.45 -20.84 23.32
C ALA A 102 2.52 -21.90 23.65
N PRO A 103 3.23 -21.80 24.79
CA PRO A 103 4.19 -22.83 25.18
C PRO A 103 3.56 -24.23 25.22
N GLY A 104 4.19 -25.21 24.55
CA GLY A 104 3.74 -26.61 24.52
C GLY A 104 2.57 -26.91 23.58
N LEU A 105 2.02 -25.89 22.88
CA LEU A 105 0.97 -26.07 21.88
C LEU A 105 1.46 -25.56 20.52
N SER A 106 1.45 -26.46 19.53
CA SER A 106 1.74 -26.13 18.13
C SER A 106 0.58 -25.33 17.51
N SER A 107 0.50 -24.03 17.76
CA SER A 107 -0.52 -23.13 17.17
C SER A 107 0.00 -21.69 17.24
N SER A 108 0.17 -20.91 16.18
CA SER A 108 -0.50 -20.77 14.88
C SER A 108 0.48 -20.83 13.69
N PRO A 109 0.10 -21.44 12.54
CA PRO A 109 0.80 -21.25 11.28
C PRO A 109 0.28 -20.00 10.56
N VAL A 110 1.13 -18.98 10.37
CA VAL A 110 0.81 -17.94 9.38
C VAL A 110 1.03 -18.51 7.99
N ARG A 111 0.01 -18.42 7.13
CA ARG A 111 0.06 -18.93 5.75
C ARG A 111 -0.03 -17.81 4.73
N LEU A 112 0.79 -17.93 3.69
CA LEU A 112 0.67 -17.15 2.46
C LEU A 112 -0.15 -17.94 1.44
N ILE A 113 -1.30 -17.39 1.07
CA ILE A 113 -2.21 -17.94 0.07
C ILE A 113 -2.30 -16.95 -1.09
N ARG A 114 -2.46 -17.48 -2.30
CA ARG A 114 -2.64 -16.71 -3.53
C ARG A 114 -3.88 -17.19 -4.24
N GLU A 115 -4.73 -16.25 -4.61
CA GLU A 115 -5.91 -16.49 -5.45
C GLU A 115 -5.72 -15.74 -6.77
N SER A 116 -6.07 -16.38 -7.88
CA SER A 116 -6.10 -15.75 -9.20
C SER A 116 -7.55 -15.68 -9.68
N PHE A 117 -7.94 -14.53 -10.22
CA PHE A 117 -9.26 -14.29 -10.77
C PHE A 117 -9.28 -14.49 -12.29
N SER A 118 -10.48 -14.67 -12.84
CA SER A 118 -10.68 -14.86 -14.28
C SER A 118 -10.22 -13.67 -15.13
N ASN A 119 -10.21 -12.46 -14.56
CA ASN A 119 -9.69 -11.25 -15.20
C ASN A 119 -8.14 -11.15 -15.16
N GLY A 120 -7.45 -12.16 -14.63
CA GLY A 120 -5.99 -12.20 -14.50
C GLY A 120 -5.44 -11.51 -13.24
N SER A 121 -6.28 -10.77 -12.50
CA SER A 121 -5.86 -10.17 -11.23
C SER A 121 -5.60 -11.21 -10.15
N GLN A 122 -4.75 -10.85 -9.19
CA GLN A 122 -4.37 -11.70 -8.07
C GLN A 122 -4.82 -11.10 -6.74
N LYS A 123 -5.00 -11.97 -5.75
CA LYS A 123 -5.11 -11.61 -4.34
C LYS A 123 -4.09 -12.38 -3.55
N VAL A 124 -3.36 -11.67 -2.70
CA VAL A 124 -2.46 -12.27 -1.70
C VAL A 124 -3.15 -12.23 -0.35
N ILE A 125 -3.26 -13.38 0.31
CA ILE A 125 -3.88 -13.53 1.62
C ILE A 125 -2.81 -14.00 2.61
N LEU A 126 -2.67 -13.27 3.71
CA LEU A 126 -1.90 -13.65 4.89
C LEU A 126 -2.89 -14.13 5.95
N GLN A 127 -2.95 -15.43 6.16
CA GLN A 127 -3.90 -16.05 7.09
C GLN A 127 -3.22 -16.39 8.41
N PHE A 128 -3.79 -15.91 9.51
CA PHE A 128 -3.40 -16.21 10.88
C PHE A 128 -4.43 -17.17 11.48
N GLU A 129 -4.02 -18.39 11.82
CA GLU A 129 -4.92 -19.45 12.29
C GLU A 129 -4.63 -19.84 13.75
N ASN A 130 -5.51 -19.51 14.69
CA ASN A 130 -5.30 -19.68 16.12
C ASN A 130 -4.13 -18.85 16.66
N ALA A 131 -4.07 -17.59 16.26
CA ALA A 131 -3.12 -16.62 16.79
C ALA A 131 -3.39 -16.37 18.28
N ARG A 132 -2.43 -16.66 19.17
CA ARG A 132 -2.62 -16.62 20.63
C ARG A 132 -1.79 -15.51 21.27
N PHE A 133 -2.17 -15.14 22.48
CA PHE A 133 -1.50 -14.10 23.27
C PHE A 133 -0.55 -14.71 24.28
N ASP A 134 0.62 -14.11 24.48
CA ASP A 134 1.62 -14.59 25.45
C ASP A 134 1.05 -14.71 26.87
N HIS A 135 0.36 -13.66 27.32
CA HIS A 135 -0.21 -13.60 28.66
C HIS A 135 -1.53 -14.37 28.80
N ASN A 136 -2.11 -14.83 27.69
CA ASN A 136 -3.32 -15.65 27.72
C ASN A 136 -3.32 -16.70 26.60
N PRO A 137 -2.51 -17.76 26.74
CA PRO A 137 -2.35 -18.78 25.70
C PRO A 137 -3.61 -19.62 25.46
N SER A 138 -4.64 -19.47 26.31
CA SER A 138 -5.93 -20.14 26.14
C SER A 138 -6.85 -19.44 25.13
N LYS A 139 -6.54 -18.19 24.79
CA LYS A 139 -7.35 -17.34 23.90
C LYS A 139 -6.70 -17.22 22.54
N ALA A 140 -7.50 -17.37 21.51
CA ALA A 140 -7.07 -17.33 20.13
C ALA A 140 -7.92 -16.36 19.31
N ILE A 141 -7.29 -15.77 18.29
CA ILE A 141 -7.92 -15.02 17.22
C ILE A 141 -7.58 -15.68 15.89
N ASN A 142 -8.49 -15.58 14.93
CA ASN A 142 -8.24 -15.93 13.54
C ASN A 142 -8.49 -14.69 12.71
N PHE A 143 -7.61 -14.38 11.76
CA PHE A 143 -7.84 -13.28 10.85
C PHE A 143 -7.04 -13.45 9.57
N GLN A 144 -7.41 -12.68 8.56
CA GLN A 144 -6.68 -12.60 7.31
C GLN A 144 -6.35 -11.14 6.99
N ILE A 145 -5.20 -10.93 6.33
CA ILE A 145 -4.84 -9.67 5.69
C ILE A 145 -4.77 -9.90 4.19
N TRP A 146 -5.44 -9.08 3.40
CA TRP A 146 -5.56 -9.21 1.95
C TRP A 146 -4.88 -8.05 1.23
N PHE A 147 -4.14 -8.38 0.18
CA PHE A 147 -3.72 -7.44 -0.85
C PHE A 147 -4.48 -7.78 -2.13
N ASN A 148 -5.28 -6.84 -2.62
CA ASN A 148 -6.08 -7.01 -3.82
C ASN A 148 -5.40 -6.27 -4.99
N GLU A 149 -4.96 -6.99 -6.03
CA GLU A 149 -4.28 -6.36 -7.18
C GLU A 149 -5.22 -5.47 -8.00
N HIS A 150 -6.51 -5.84 -8.10
CA HIS A 150 -7.45 -5.18 -9.00
C HIS A 150 -7.71 -3.71 -8.62
N ASP A 151 -7.88 -3.41 -7.34
CA ASP A 151 -8.28 -2.11 -6.81
C ASP A 151 -7.25 -1.52 -5.84
N ALA A 152 -6.14 -2.22 -5.61
CA ALA A 152 -5.12 -1.92 -4.63
C ALA A 152 -5.67 -1.68 -3.22
N SER A 153 -6.77 -2.35 -2.88
CA SER A 153 -7.26 -2.32 -1.50
C SER A 153 -6.42 -3.23 -0.60
N LEU A 154 -6.26 -2.78 0.63
CA LEU A 154 -5.71 -3.54 1.74
C LEU A 154 -6.87 -3.90 2.67
N SER A 155 -7.13 -5.19 2.86
CA SER A 155 -8.25 -5.60 3.72
C SER A 155 -7.79 -6.41 4.93
N PHE A 156 -8.52 -6.24 6.03
CA PHE A 156 -8.45 -7.07 7.22
C PHE A 156 -9.78 -7.80 7.38
N HIS A 157 -9.74 -9.12 7.50
CA HIS A 157 -10.93 -9.93 7.69
C HIS A 157 -10.86 -10.68 9.01
N MET A 158 -11.72 -10.29 9.96
CA MET A 158 -11.81 -10.96 11.26
C MET A 158 -12.52 -12.30 11.11
N GLY A 159 -11.85 -13.36 11.57
CA GLY A 159 -12.42 -14.70 11.70
C GLY A 159 -12.87 -15.01 13.12
N PRO A 160 -13.16 -16.28 13.41
CA PRO A 160 -13.59 -16.69 14.74
C PRO A 160 -12.55 -16.34 15.80
N HIS A 161 -12.99 -15.88 16.96
CA HIS A 161 -12.09 -15.56 18.05
C HIS A 161 -12.73 -15.75 19.43
N ASP A 162 -11.88 -15.95 20.43
CA ASP A 162 -12.33 -15.94 21.81
C ASP A 162 -12.69 -14.53 22.29
N SER A 163 -13.50 -14.45 23.35
CA SER A 163 -13.66 -13.20 24.09
C SER A 163 -12.33 -12.82 24.75
N ILE A 164 -11.80 -11.66 24.37
CA ILE A 164 -10.49 -11.12 24.79
C ILE A 164 -10.73 -9.73 25.37
N ASP A 165 -10.26 -9.54 26.60
CA ASP A 165 -10.22 -8.23 27.22
C ASP A 165 -9.02 -7.45 26.67
N VAL A 166 -9.32 -6.55 25.72
CA VAL A 166 -8.28 -5.75 25.06
C VAL A 166 -7.57 -4.79 26.01
N GLN A 167 -8.15 -4.47 27.18
CA GLN A 167 -7.48 -3.61 28.17
C GLN A 167 -6.25 -4.29 28.78
N ASN A 168 -6.17 -5.61 28.70
CA ASN A 168 -5.01 -6.39 29.14
C ASN A 168 -3.98 -6.60 28.02
N LEU A 169 -4.23 -6.10 26.80
CA LEU A 169 -3.23 -6.10 25.74
C LEU A 169 -2.21 -5.00 26.03
N SER A 170 -0.93 -5.36 26.12
CA SER A 170 0.12 -4.39 26.41
C SER A 170 0.22 -3.29 25.34
N MET A 171 -0.13 -3.61 24.09
CA MET A 171 -0.33 -2.65 23.00
C MET A 171 -1.31 -3.19 21.95
N GLY A 172 -2.18 -2.31 21.45
CA GLY A 172 -3.15 -2.60 20.38
C GLY A 172 -4.52 -3.03 20.92
N PRO A 173 -5.47 -3.35 20.02
CA PRO A 173 -5.28 -3.47 18.58
C PRO A 173 -5.14 -2.12 17.87
N PHE A 174 -4.30 -2.06 16.84
CA PHE A 174 -4.07 -0.86 16.03
C PHE A 174 -4.67 -0.97 14.63
N LEU A 175 -5.24 0.14 14.17
CA LEU A 175 -5.63 0.37 12.78
C LEU A 175 -4.99 1.69 12.31
N ALA A 176 -3.87 1.61 11.59
CA ALA A 176 -3.12 2.76 11.16
C ALA A 176 -2.25 2.47 9.93
N TYR A 177 -2.03 3.48 9.09
CA TYR A 177 -0.95 3.48 8.10
C TYR A 177 -0.03 4.67 8.35
N SER A 178 1.25 4.52 8.01
CA SER A 178 2.21 5.58 8.27
C SER A 178 3.37 5.64 7.29
N LYS A 179 3.89 6.85 7.17
CA LYS A 179 5.14 7.24 6.55
C LYS A 179 6.03 7.94 7.58
N LEU A 180 7.17 7.36 7.88
CA LEU A 180 8.14 7.84 8.85
C LEU A 180 9.26 8.59 8.16
N GLU A 181 9.70 9.66 8.82
CA GLU A 181 10.95 10.34 8.53
C GLU A 181 12.12 9.71 9.31
N SER A 182 11.87 9.23 10.53
CA SER A 182 12.85 8.56 11.37
C SER A 182 12.19 7.65 12.41
N LEU A 183 12.87 6.55 12.78
CA LEU A 183 12.50 5.68 13.90
C LEU A 183 13.05 6.15 15.25
N ASN A 184 14.17 6.88 15.25
CA ASN A 184 14.82 7.32 16.48
C ASN A 184 15.38 8.74 16.33
N PRO A 185 14.68 9.78 16.84
CA PRO A 185 13.37 9.71 17.49
C PRO A 185 12.25 9.31 16.52
N LEU A 186 11.13 8.80 17.04
CA LEU A 186 9.96 8.45 16.22
C LEU A 186 9.37 9.73 15.63
N LYS A 187 9.54 9.93 14.32
CA LYS A 187 9.07 11.10 13.59
C LYS A 187 8.26 10.66 12.38
N PHE A 188 6.98 11.03 12.36
CA PHE A 188 6.09 10.76 11.25
C PHE A 188 6.11 11.92 10.28
N GLU A 189 6.33 11.61 9.00
CA GLU A 189 5.93 12.50 7.92
C GLU A 189 4.40 12.49 7.83
N GLN A 190 3.80 11.30 7.87
CA GLN A 190 2.37 11.08 7.89
C GLN A 190 2.01 9.88 8.78
N TYR A 191 0.98 10.01 9.60
CA TYR A 191 0.42 8.93 10.40
C TYR A 191 -1.09 9.11 10.47
N HIS A 192 -1.82 8.23 9.80
CA HIS A 192 -3.28 8.18 9.89
C HIS A 192 -3.66 6.98 10.75
N CYS A 193 -4.46 7.20 11.79
CA CYS A 193 -4.93 6.14 12.67
C CYS A 193 -6.41 6.27 12.97
N TRP A 194 -7.10 5.12 13.02
CA TRP A 194 -8.44 4.97 13.55
C TRP A 194 -8.39 4.34 14.94
N TYR A 195 -9.13 4.91 15.88
CA TYR A 195 -9.07 4.53 17.30
C TYR A 195 -10.43 4.70 17.99
N GLY A 196 -10.53 4.15 19.20
CA GLY A 196 -11.74 4.19 20.01
C GLY A 196 -12.64 2.97 19.80
N SER A 197 -13.94 3.14 20.03
CA SER A 197 -14.91 2.05 19.98
C SER A 197 -15.32 1.74 18.53
N LEU A 198 -15.50 0.47 18.19
CA LEU A 198 -15.73 0.03 16.80
C LEU A 198 -16.98 0.60 16.14
N GLY A 199 -18.05 0.85 16.92
CA GLY A 199 -19.26 1.52 16.42
C GLY A 199 -19.16 3.05 16.36
N GLN A 200 -18.07 3.63 16.85
CA GLN A 200 -17.83 5.08 16.94
C GLN A 200 -16.34 5.38 16.77
N LEU A 201 -15.77 4.89 15.67
CA LEU A 201 -14.37 5.14 15.37
C LEU A 201 -14.12 6.63 15.24
N LYS A 202 -13.00 7.05 15.80
CA LYS A 202 -12.39 8.35 15.55
C LYS A 202 -11.19 8.13 14.67
N ASP A 203 -10.93 9.07 13.79
CA ASP A 203 -9.70 9.13 13.02
C ASP A 203 -8.83 10.30 13.49
N THR A 204 -7.54 10.20 13.18
CA THR A 204 -6.60 11.31 13.33
C THR A 204 -5.53 11.20 12.27
N LEU A 205 -5.23 12.34 11.65
CA LEU A 205 -4.09 12.52 10.77
C LEU A 205 -3.03 13.36 11.50
N VAL A 206 -1.84 12.80 11.66
CA VAL A 206 -0.68 13.48 12.20
C VAL A 206 0.36 13.65 11.11
N GLU A 207 0.78 14.89 10.87
CA GLU A 207 1.78 15.22 9.87
C GLU A 207 2.99 15.92 10.51
N ASN A 208 4.19 15.58 10.03
CA ASN A 208 5.46 16.22 10.39
C ASN A 208 5.68 16.37 11.90
N ARG A 209 5.31 15.34 12.68
CA ARG A 209 5.33 15.38 14.14
C ARG A 209 6.27 14.33 14.71
N SER A 210 7.08 14.76 15.67
CA SER A 210 7.90 13.87 16.49
C SER A 210 7.15 13.49 17.76
N PHE A 211 7.28 12.23 18.14
CA PHE A 211 6.78 11.75 19.41
C PHE A 211 7.92 11.13 20.22
N ASN A 212 7.87 11.33 21.54
CA ASN A 212 8.79 10.67 22.47
C ASN A 212 8.38 9.20 22.71
N ALA A 213 7.15 8.82 22.38
CA ALA A 213 6.59 7.48 22.49
C ALA A 213 5.47 7.30 21.45
N PHE A 214 5.09 6.06 21.13
CA PHE A 214 3.94 5.82 20.25
C PHE A 214 2.68 6.49 20.80
N PRO A 215 1.88 7.16 19.95
CA PRO A 215 0.62 7.74 20.37
C PRO A 215 -0.31 6.68 20.96
N ASN A 216 -1.06 7.01 22.01
CA ASN A 216 -2.03 6.09 22.60
C ASN A 216 -3.35 6.06 21.81
N TYR A 217 -3.26 5.71 20.53
CA TYR A 217 -4.40 5.54 19.63
C TYR A 217 -4.58 4.06 19.34
N HIS A 218 -5.54 3.42 20.00
CA HIS A 218 -5.86 2.01 19.83
C HIS A 218 -7.38 1.80 19.82
N LEU A 219 -7.79 0.63 19.33
CA LEU A 219 -9.19 0.19 19.33
C LEU A 219 -9.58 -0.31 20.73
N ASN A 220 -10.80 0.02 21.17
CA ASN A 220 -11.35 -0.42 22.46
C ASN A 220 -11.87 -1.86 22.46
N GLY A 221 -11.67 -2.60 21.36
CA GLY A 221 -12.12 -3.97 21.20
C GLY A 221 -11.54 -4.61 19.94
N LEU A 222 -11.65 -5.92 19.86
CA LEU A 222 -11.47 -6.65 18.61
C LEU A 222 -12.72 -6.50 17.74
N TRP A 223 -12.52 -6.48 16.44
CA TRP A 223 -13.61 -6.52 15.46
C TRP A 223 -14.52 -7.72 15.67
N GLU A 224 -15.81 -7.56 15.40
CA GLU A 224 -16.73 -8.69 15.41
C GLU A 224 -16.32 -9.72 14.36
N GLU A 225 -16.57 -11.00 14.63
CA GLU A 225 -16.37 -12.05 13.64
C GLU A 225 -17.09 -11.70 12.33
N ASN A 226 -16.48 -12.02 11.19
CA ASN A 226 -16.97 -11.69 9.84
C ASN A 226 -16.88 -10.21 9.46
N THR A 227 -16.27 -9.35 10.28
CA THR A 227 -15.99 -7.97 9.87
C THR A 227 -14.87 -7.96 8.82
N LEU A 228 -15.15 -7.37 7.66
CA LEU A 228 -14.17 -7.02 6.64
C LEU A 228 -13.93 -5.51 6.68
N ILE A 229 -12.68 -5.12 6.90
CA ILE A 229 -12.24 -3.73 6.86
C ILE A 229 -11.39 -3.57 5.62
N SER A 230 -11.66 -2.56 4.82
CA SER A 230 -10.87 -2.29 3.62
C SER A 230 -10.38 -0.85 3.62
N LEU A 231 -9.05 -0.69 3.49
CA LEU A 231 -8.42 0.56 3.14
C LEU A 231 -8.36 0.63 1.62
N ILE A 232 -9.21 1.49 1.04
CA ILE A 232 -9.31 1.65 -0.40
C ILE A 232 -8.67 2.98 -0.78
N PRO A 233 -7.69 3.01 -1.70
CA PRO A 233 -7.10 4.25 -2.15
C PRO A 233 -8.17 5.23 -2.64
N ASN A 234 -8.15 6.47 -2.15
CA ASN A 234 -9.13 7.49 -2.55
C ASN A 234 -8.97 7.92 -4.00
N ASN A 235 -7.76 7.82 -4.54
CA ASN A 235 -7.47 8.09 -5.95
C ASN A 235 -7.64 6.85 -6.83
N GLY A 236 -8.27 5.78 -6.30
CA GLY A 236 -8.21 4.43 -6.86
C GLY A 236 -6.76 3.93 -6.92
N ILE A 237 -6.52 2.75 -7.48
CA ILE A 237 -5.30 2.63 -8.30
C ILE A 237 -5.41 3.83 -9.23
N GLY A 238 -4.42 4.71 -9.22
CA GLY A 238 -4.19 5.52 -10.39
C GLY A 238 -3.99 4.55 -11.56
N GLN A 239 -5.06 4.03 -12.14
CA GLN A 239 -5.31 4.40 -13.51
C GLN A 239 -5.21 5.92 -13.45
N ALA A 240 -3.99 6.46 -13.65
CA ALA A 240 -3.87 7.65 -14.48
C ALA A 240 -4.86 7.34 -15.57
N GLU A 241 -6.00 8.01 -15.55
CA GLU A 241 -7.13 7.67 -16.40
C GLU A 241 -6.45 7.57 -17.75
N ILE A 242 -6.28 6.35 -18.26
CA ILE A 242 -5.87 6.18 -19.64
C ILE A 242 -7.19 6.48 -20.32
N ARG A 243 -7.59 7.77 -20.26
CA ARG A 243 -8.26 8.41 -21.37
C ARG A 243 -7.36 7.99 -22.49
N LYS A 244 -7.88 7.04 -23.25
CA LYS A 244 -7.30 6.62 -24.49
C LYS A 244 -7.26 7.91 -25.27
N THR A 245 -6.14 8.59 -25.20
CA THR A 245 -5.98 9.87 -25.86
C THR A 245 -6.06 9.53 -27.33
N ASP A 246 -6.77 10.34 -28.12
CA ASP A 246 -6.88 10.11 -29.56
C ASP A 246 -5.50 10.24 -30.26
N TYR A 247 -4.45 10.58 -29.53
CA TYR A 247 -3.06 10.55 -29.96
C TYR A 247 -2.64 9.13 -30.38
N GLN A 248 -2.52 8.94 -31.68
CA GLN A 248 -1.90 7.75 -32.27
C GLN A 248 -0.39 7.97 -32.39
N PHE A 249 0.36 7.39 -31.45
CA PHE A 249 1.81 7.27 -31.58
C PHE A 249 2.13 6.09 -32.49
N ILE A 250 2.94 6.30 -33.51
CA ILE A 250 3.30 5.27 -34.50
C ILE A 250 4.77 4.89 -34.28
N PRO A 251 5.06 3.73 -33.65
CA PRO A 251 6.43 3.24 -33.54
C PRO A 251 6.92 2.79 -34.91
N THR A 252 8.11 3.24 -35.30
CA THR A 252 8.88 2.68 -36.41
C THR A 252 10.08 1.91 -35.84
N ARG A 253 11.01 1.50 -36.71
CA ARG A 253 12.22 0.78 -36.30
C ARG A 253 13.14 1.62 -35.40
N ASP A 254 13.24 2.91 -35.69
CA ASP A 254 14.26 3.84 -35.20
C ASP A 254 13.67 5.05 -34.47
N ARG A 255 12.36 5.28 -34.57
CA ARG A 255 11.70 6.44 -33.97
C ARG A 255 10.25 6.17 -33.60
N ILE A 256 9.63 7.12 -32.91
CA ILE A 256 8.19 7.17 -32.70
C ILE A 256 7.68 8.44 -33.36
N LEU A 257 6.72 8.32 -34.27
CA LEU A 257 6.04 9.49 -34.84
C LEU A 257 4.94 9.94 -33.87
N LEU A 258 4.91 11.23 -33.59
CA LEU A 258 3.92 11.86 -32.73
C LEU A 258 2.84 12.56 -33.58
N PRO A 259 1.61 12.67 -33.08
CA PRO A 259 0.60 13.55 -33.67
C PRO A 259 1.02 15.02 -33.52
N GLU A 260 0.39 15.93 -34.28
CA GLU A 260 0.68 17.36 -34.22
C GLU A 260 0.45 17.91 -32.79
N GLY A 261 1.48 18.50 -32.20
CA GLY A 261 1.43 19.03 -30.84
C GLY A 261 2.81 19.18 -30.21
N GLN A 262 2.85 19.66 -28.97
CA GLN A 262 4.09 19.68 -28.18
C GLN A 262 3.90 18.76 -26.96
N PHE A 263 4.77 17.76 -26.86
CA PHE A 263 4.74 16.75 -25.82
C PHE A 263 5.97 16.90 -24.93
N GLN A 264 5.79 16.70 -23.63
CA GLN A 264 6.90 16.33 -22.75
C GLN A 264 7.07 14.82 -22.85
N TYR A 265 8.30 14.33 -22.83
CA TYR A 265 8.55 12.90 -22.79
C TYR A 265 9.57 12.52 -21.72
N ARG A 266 9.49 11.26 -21.27
CA ARG A 266 10.55 10.59 -20.52
C ARG A 266 10.73 9.15 -21.03
N ILE A 267 11.97 8.70 -21.11
CA ILE A 267 12.35 7.32 -21.45
C ILE A 267 12.93 6.68 -20.20
N CYS A 268 12.31 5.62 -19.71
CA CYS A 268 12.80 4.91 -18.52
C CYS A 268 12.90 3.41 -18.77
N GLN A 269 13.88 2.78 -18.12
CA GLN A 269 14.00 1.34 -18.04
C GLN A 269 12.93 0.76 -17.10
N LEU A 270 12.67 -0.56 -17.18
CA LEU A 270 11.70 -1.23 -16.31
C LEU A 270 12.02 -1.17 -14.81
N ASN A 271 13.29 -0.96 -14.46
CA ASN A 271 13.73 -0.78 -13.07
C ASN A 271 13.45 0.64 -12.53
N GLY A 272 12.84 1.52 -13.34
CA GLY A 272 12.53 2.89 -12.98
C GLY A 272 13.61 3.92 -13.30
N LEU A 273 14.80 3.51 -13.78
CA LEU A 273 15.85 4.44 -14.17
C LEU A 273 15.46 5.19 -15.44
N CYS A 274 15.31 6.51 -15.36
CA CYS A 274 15.04 7.35 -16.51
C CYS A 274 16.34 7.80 -17.18
N LEU A 275 16.46 7.50 -18.47
CA LEU A 275 17.65 7.75 -19.28
C LEU A 275 17.61 9.13 -19.93
N GLU A 276 16.42 9.57 -20.31
CA GLU A 276 16.22 10.80 -21.08
C GLU A 276 14.86 11.41 -20.78
N GLU A 277 14.80 12.74 -20.74
CA GLU A 277 13.58 13.52 -20.63
C GLU A 277 13.70 14.81 -21.45
N GLY A 278 12.57 15.29 -21.99
CA GLY A 278 12.62 16.47 -22.85
C GLY A 278 11.27 16.91 -23.37
N ARG A 279 11.31 17.79 -24.38
CA ARG A 279 10.13 18.24 -25.12
C ARG A 279 10.31 17.93 -26.59
N ILE A 280 9.22 17.55 -27.24
CA ILE A 280 9.25 17.06 -28.61
C ILE A 280 7.96 17.41 -29.34
N GLN A 281 8.03 17.54 -30.66
CA GLN A 281 6.87 17.93 -31.48
C GLN A 281 6.52 16.88 -32.53
N GLU A 282 7.51 16.38 -33.29
CA GLU A 282 7.24 15.57 -34.48
C GLU A 282 7.61 14.09 -34.31
N SER A 283 8.83 13.80 -33.84
CA SER A 283 9.29 12.41 -33.70
C SER A 283 10.33 12.27 -32.61
N LEU A 284 10.28 11.14 -31.87
CA LEU A 284 11.27 10.73 -30.87
C LEU A 284 12.24 9.73 -31.47
N ASP A 285 13.52 10.09 -31.55
CA ASP A 285 14.60 9.21 -32.00
C ASP A 285 14.93 8.15 -30.92
N LEU A 286 15.11 6.90 -31.34
CA LEU A 286 15.42 5.75 -30.49
C LEU A 286 16.80 5.14 -30.84
N GLU A 287 17.52 5.64 -31.85
CA GLU A 287 18.80 5.07 -32.31
C GLU A 287 19.90 5.08 -31.24
N SER A 288 19.82 6.03 -30.30
CA SER A 288 20.76 6.16 -29.18
C SER A 288 20.55 5.10 -28.09
N LEU A 289 19.39 4.41 -28.08
CA LEU A 289 19.05 3.44 -27.06
C LEU A 289 19.71 2.09 -27.33
N LYS A 290 20.29 1.50 -26.28
CA LYS A 290 20.82 0.13 -26.34
C LYS A 290 19.67 -0.89 -26.42
N PRO A 291 19.90 -2.09 -26.99
CA PRO A 291 18.93 -3.18 -26.96
C PRO A 291 18.40 -3.44 -25.54
N GLY A 292 17.07 -3.52 -25.39
CA GLY A 292 16.43 -3.57 -24.08
C GLY A 292 14.95 -3.22 -24.10
N LEU A 293 14.31 -3.28 -22.93
CA LEU A 293 12.88 -2.96 -22.75
C LEU A 293 12.71 -1.64 -21.99
N TYR A 294 11.88 -0.76 -22.54
CA TYR A 294 11.69 0.60 -22.06
C TYR A 294 10.22 0.96 -21.89
N LEU A 295 9.95 1.88 -20.97
CA LEU A 295 8.70 2.61 -20.82
C LEU A 295 8.94 4.05 -21.25
N ILE A 296 8.18 4.51 -22.24
CA ILE A 296 8.23 5.89 -22.72
C ILE A 296 6.93 6.55 -22.35
N GLN A 297 6.98 7.64 -21.58
CA GLN A 297 5.78 8.39 -21.23
C GLN A 297 5.77 9.69 -22.01
N PHE A 298 4.62 10.02 -22.61
CA PHE A 298 4.34 11.29 -23.26
C PHE A 298 3.30 12.04 -22.44
N ALA A 299 3.49 13.34 -22.24
CA ALA A 299 2.55 14.19 -21.53
C ALA A 299 2.22 15.45 -22.33
N ALA A 300 0.93 15.72 -22.52
CA ALA A 300 0.38 16.93 -23.13
C ALA A 300 -1.00 17.21 -22.53
N ASP A 301 -1.37 18.49 -22.36
CA ASP A 301 -2.71 18.91 -21.90
C ASP A 301 -3.25 18.16 -20.67
N GLN A 302 -2.37 17.96 -19.67
CA GLN A 302 -2.65 17.23 -18.42
C GLN A 302 -2.94 15.72 -18.60
N GLN A 303 -2.74 15.17 -19.80
CA GLN A 303 -2.86 13.76 -20.10
C GLN A 303 -1.48 13.12 -20.20
N VAL A 304 -1.36 11.86 -19.76
CA VAL A 304 -0.12 11.08 -19.83
C VAL A 304 -0.41 9.74 -20.52
N GLN A 305 0.34 9.43 -21.57
CA GLN A 305 0.30 8.14 -22.24
C GLN A 305 1.63 7.41 -22.05
N THR A 306 1.59 6.11 -21.75
CA THR A 306 2.79 5.27 -21.61
C THR A 306 2.84 4.23 -22.72
N LEU A 307 3.97 4.13 -23.42
CA LEU A 307 4.29 3.09 -24.41
C LEU A 307 5.36 2.16 -23.84
N LYS A 308 5.19 0.86 -24.08
CA LYS A 308 6.21 -0.15 -23.80
C LYS A 308 6.89 -0.53 -25.10
N ILE A 309 8.20 -0.30 -25.21
CA ILE A 309 8.97 -0.54 -26.45
C ILE A 309 10.14 -1.47 -26.16
N GLN A 310 10.35 -2.44 -27.05
CA GLN A 310 11.51 -3.32 -27.06
C GLN A 310 12.45 -2.90 -28.20
N ILE A 311 13.66 -2.48 -27.86
CA ILE A 311 14.76 -2.26 -28.81
C ILE A 311 15.49 -3.59 -28.98
N LEU A 312 15.57 -4.06 -30.23
CA LEU A 312 16.23 -5.31 -30.61
C LEU A 312 17.67 -5.07 -31.06
#